data_AF-A0A943TLR4-F1
#
_entry.id   AF-A0A943TLR4-F1
#
_cell.length_a   1.000
_cell.length_b   1.000
_cell.length_c   1.000
_cell.angle_alpha   90.00
_cell.angle_beta   90.00
_cell.angle_gamma   90.00
#
_symmetry.space_group_name_H-M   'P 1'
#
loop_
_entity.id
_entity.type
_entity.pdbx_description
1 polymer ?
#
loop_
_entity_poly.entity_id
_entity_poly.type
_entity_poly.pdbx_seq_one_letter_code
_entity_poly.pdbx_strand_id
1 'polypeptide(L)'
;MKIKHIAAGLALLAMPFTAQAEVREAGLVDGFGMSLIYPAVHTKNIAAENAINKDITGYVRRMKELYESGEKQEVYMTYTTKYEDEDLVSIVLETSSINEGMADRNAQAYGLVYNKKTGDLLDKSKFGVKVDSAEVVNLLKEGKLDLYNINGKKLSYDSFFKPTAYMEAECFLLGKKELGLLYAAGELAPYSEGATYVVIHLK
;
A
#
# COMPACT_ATOMS: atom_id res chain seq x y z
N MET A 1 6.95 -44.46 -14.33
CA MET A 1 6.43 -43.19 -13.80
C MET A 1 7.17 -42.06 -14.51
N LYS A 2 6.51 -41.36 -15.45
CA LYS A 2 7.16 -40.34 -16.30
C LYS A 2 7.08 -38.97 -15.62
N ILE A 3 8.23 -38.38 -15.32
CA ILE A 3 8.38 -37.02 -14.80
C ILE A 3 8.01 -36.06 -15.94
N LYS A 4 6.98 -35.23 -15.73
CA LYS A 4 6.64 -34.12 -16.64
C LYS A 4 7.47 -32.91 -16.23
N HIS A 5 8.35 -32.45 -17.11
CA HIS A 5 9.05 -31.18 -16.95
C HIS A 5 8.07 -30.03 -17.22
N ILE A 6 7.86 -29.18 -16.23
CA ILE A 6 7.15 -27.91 -16.39
C ILE A 6 8.19 -26.89 -16.84
N ALA A 7 8.07 -26.44 -18.09
CA ALA A 7 8.88 -25.35 -18.62
C ALA A 7 8.26 -24.01 -18.18
N ALA A 8 8.95 -23.27 -17.31
CA ALA A 8 8.65 -21.87 -17.04
C ALA A 8 9.30 -21.02 -18.14
N GLY A 9 8.49 -20.46 -19.05
CA GLY A 9 8.96 -19.57 -20.11
C GLY A 9 8.96 -18.12 -19.63
N LEU A 10 10.15 -17.54 -19.46
CA LEU A 10 10.33 -16.10 -19.21
C LEU A 10 10.49 -15.38 -20.56
N ALA A 11 9.49 -14.60 -20.97
CA ALA A 11 9.59 -13.77 -22.16
C ALA A 11 10.05 -12.36 -21.76
N LEU A 12 11.29 -11.98 -22.09
CA LEU A 12 11.75 -10.59 -22.02
C LEU A 12 11.57 -9.91 -23.39
N LEU A 13 10.66 -8.96 -23.48
CA LEU A 13 10.63 -7.97 -24.57
C LEU A 13 11.54 -6.81 -24.19
N ALA A 14 12.61 -6.60 -24.96
CA ALA A 14 13.53 -5.49 -24.76
C ALA A 14 12.91 -4.18 -25.28
N MET A 15 12.62 -3.24 -24.37
CA MET A 15 12.28 -1.85 -24.68
C MET A 15 13.43 -0.91 -24.26
N PRO A 16 13.62 0.24 -24.95
CA PRO A 16 14.75 1.12 -24.71
C PRO A 16 14.67 1.78 -23.33
N PHE A 17 15.70 1.56 -22.52
CA PHE A 17 15.87 2.14 -21.18
C PHE A 17 16.00 3.67 -21.26
N THR A 18 14.96 4.39 -20.87
CA THR A 18 15.16 5.66 -20.16
C THR A 18 15.41 5.30 -18.70
N ALA A 19 16.58 5.63 -18.18
CA ALA A 19 16.98 5.32 -16.81
C ALA A 19 16.11 6.06 -15.78
N GLN A 20 14.92 5.54 -15.52
CA GLN A 20 14.16 5.76 -14.31
C GLN A 20 14.30 4.49 -13.49
N ALA A 21 14.80 4.63 -12.26
CA ALA A 21 14.54 3.68 -11.19
C ALA A 21 13.08 3.19 -11.33
N GLU A 22 12.90 1.89 -11.55
CA GLU A 22 11.68 1.32 -12.11
C GLU A 22 11.13 0.36 -11.06
N VAL A 23 10.05 0.72 -10.37
CA VAL A 23 9.33 -0.24 -9.53
C VAL A 23 8.86 -1.39 -10.40
N ARG A 24 9.32 -2.60 -10.11
CA ARG A 24 8.96 -3.81 -10.86
C ARG A 24 8.07 -4.71 -10.04
N GLU A 25 7.19 -5.43 -10.73
CA GLU A 25 6.34 -6.43 -10.08
C GLU A 25 7.15 -7.67 -9.72
N ALA A 26 7.00 -8.12 -8.48
CA ALA A 26 7.41 -9.44 -8.02
C ALA A 26 6.19 -10.17 -7.46
N GLY A 27 6.21 -11.50 -7.51
CA GLY A 27 5.05 -12.30 -7.13
C GLY A 27 5.40 -13.66 -6.55
N LEU A 28 4.60 -14.09 -5.56
CA LEU A 28 4.53 -15.47 -5.09
C LEU A 28 3.08 -15.93 -5.21
N VAL A 29 2.79 -16.78 -6.20
CA VAL A 29 1.46 -17.30 -6.46
C VAL A 29 1.53 -18.81 -6.56
N ASP A 30 0.70 -19.52 -5.79
CA ASP A 30 0.66 -20.98 -5.77
C ASP A 30 -0.51 -21.58 -6.56
N GLY A 31 -1.48 -20.76 -6.97
CA GLY A 31 -2.69 -21.18 -7.67
C GLY A 31 -3.77 -21.78 -6.77
N PHE A 32 -3.59 -21.71 -5.44
CA PHE A 32 -4.54 -22.16 -4.44
C PHE A 32 -5.00 -20.98 -3.59
N GLY A 33 -4.38 -20.77 -2.43
CA GLY A 33 -4.79 -19.76 -1.44
C GLY A 33 -3.79 -18.63 -1.28
N MET A 34 -2.63 -18.65 -1.95
CA MET A 34 -1.61 -17.62 -1.82
C MET A 34 -1.40 -16.86 -3.12
N SER A 35 -1.64 -15.55 -3.08
CA SER A 35 -1.31 -14.62 -4.17
C SER A 35 -0.72 -13.33 -3.62
N LEU A 36 0.62 -13.29 -3.53
CA LEU A 36 1.36 -12.18 -2.95
C LEU A 36 2.10 -11.42 -4.06
N ILE A 37 1.49 -10.35 -4.57
CA ILE A 37 2.07 -9.46 -5.58
C ILE A 37 2.56 -8.19 -4.89
N TYR A 38 3.81 -7.80 -5.14
CA TYR A 38 4.47 -6.71 -4.40
C TYR A 38 5.52 -5.98 -5.24
N PRO A 39 5.87 -4.74 -4.86
CA PRO A 39 6.86 -3.95 -5.58
C PRO A 39 8.29 -4.37 -5.21
N ALA A 40 9.11 -4.61 -6.22
CA ALA A 40 10.57 -4.58 -6.12
C ALA A 40 11.05 -3.20 -6.58
N VAL A 41 11.57 -2.40 -5.65
CA VAL A 41 12.04 -1.04 -5.92
C VAL A 41 13.49 -1.10 -6.35
N HIS A 42 13.81 -0.53 -7.52
CA HIS A 42 15.20 -0.37 -7.98
C HIS A 42 15.66 1.07 -7.83
N THR A 43 16.86 1.30 -7.31
CA THR A 43 17.41 2.65 -7.11
C THR A 43 18.88 2.72 -7.53
N LYS A 44 19.42 3.93 -7.71
CA LYS A 44 20.86 4.13 -7.96
C LYS A 44 21.73 3.74 -6.76
N ASN A 45 21.18 3.74 -5.54
CA ASN A 45 21.88 3.41 -4.31
C ASN A 45 21.50 2.01 -3.83
N ILE A 46 22.38 1.03 -4.02
CA ILE A 46 22.15 -0.37 -3.65
C ILE A 46 21.83 -0.53 -2.15
N ALA A 47 22.38 0.31 -1.26
CA ALA A 47 22.06 0.24 0.16
C ALA A 47 20.61 0.68 0.45
N ALA A 48 20.16 1.76 -0.21
CA ALA A 48 18.78 2.24 -0.12
C ALA A 48 17.80 1.23 -0.73
N GLU A 49 18.12 0.70 -1.91
CA GLU A 49 17.36 -0.38 -2.56
C GLU A 49 17.17 -1.59 -1.65
N ASN A 50 18.25 -2.07 -1.04
CA ASN A 50 18.18 -3.21 -0.11
C ASN A 50 17.34 -2.89 1.13
N ALA A 51 17.43 -1.68 1.67
CA ALA A 51 16.62 -1.28 2.83
C ALA A 51 15.12 -1.26 2.50
N ILE A 52 14.75 -0.64 1.37
CA ILE A 52 13.36 -0.55 0.90
C ILE A 52 12.79 -1.95 0.63
N ASN A 53 13.51 -2.77 -0.14
CA ASN A 53 13.04 -4.11 -0.49
C ASN A 53 13.00 -5.04 0.73
N LYS A 54 13.89 -4.86 1.71
CA LYS A 54 13.81 -5.60 2.99
C LYS A 54 12.55 -5.26 3.77
N ASP A 55 12.15 -3.98 3.79
CA ASP A 55 10.92 -3.56 4.45
C ASP A 55 9.68 -4.15 3.76
N ILE A 56 9.57 -3.99 2.42
CA ILE A 56 8.48 -4.56 1.61
C ILE A 56 8.39 -6.08 1.76
N THR A 57 9.52 -6.79 1.68
CA THR A 57 9.55 -8.26 1.87
C THR A 57 9.20 -8.68 3.30
N GLY A 58 9.28 -7.78 4.28
CA GLY A 58 8.74 -7.99 5.61
C GLY A 58 7.23 -8.23 5.61
N TYR A 59 6.47 -7.49 4.79
CA TYR A 59 5.02 -7.70 4.61
C TYR A 59 4.74 -9.02 3.88
N VAL A 60 5.49 -9.32 2.82
CA VAL A 60 5.39 -10.59 2.08
C VAL A 60 5.57 -11.77 3.03
N ARG A 61 6.63 -11.74 3.85
CA ARG A 61 6.96 -12.81 4.79
C ARG A 61 5.87 -13.00 5.82
N ARG A 62 5.31 -11.91 6.39
CA ARG A 62 4.21 -11.99 7.34
C ARG A 62 2.99 -12.68 6.74
N MET A 63 2.58 -12.29 5.53
CA MET A 63 1.43 -12.91 4.86
C MET A 63 1.70 -14.38 4.52
N LYS A 64 2.90 -14.70 4.06
CA LYS A 64 3.33 -16.07 3.79
C LYS A 64 3.31 -16.94 5.05
N GLU A 65 3.82 -16.44 6.18
CA GLU A 65 3.81 -17.14 7.47
C GLU A 65 2.38 -17.43 7.97
N LEU A 66 1.46 -16.48 7.80
CA LEU A 66 0.04 -16.68 8.14
C LEU A 66 -0.60 -17.82 7.33
N TYR A 67 -0.21 -17.98 6.07
CA TYR A 67 -0.69 -19.05 5.20
C TYR A 67 -0.03 -20.39 5.49
N GLU A 68 1.31 -20.43 5.55
CA GLU A 68 2.06 -21.68 5.75
C GLU A 68 1.86 -22.29 7.15
N SER A 69 1.55 -21.47 8.15
CA SER A 69 1.18 -21.96 9.49
C SER A 69 -0.24 -22.53 9.55
N GLY A 70 -1.07 -22.29 8.53
CA GLY A 70 -2.49 -22.62 8.53
C GLY A 70 -3.37 -21.67 9.34
N GLU A 71 -2.84 -20.54 9.83
CA GLU A 71 -3.65 -19.53 10.53
C GLU A 71 -4.69 -18.90 9.58
N LYS A 72 -4.32 -18.70 8.31
CA LYS A 72 -5.19 -18.18 7.25
C LYS A 72 -5.28 -19.20 6.13
N GLN A 73 -6.51 -19.44 5.66
CA GLN A 73 -6.76 -20.33 4.52
C GLN A 73 -6.33 -19.67 3.21
N GLU A 74 -6.55 -18.37 3.09
CA GLU A 74 -6.13 -17.60 1.91
C GLU A 74 -5.46 -16.29 2.33
N VAL A 75 -4.42 -15.91 1.59
CA VAL A 75 -3.70 -14.66 1.75
C VAL A 75 -3.45 -14.00 0.41
N TYR A 76 -3.73 -12.70 0.37
CA TYR A 76 -3.56 -11.89 -0.82
C TYR A 76 -2.80 -10.63 -0.48
N MET A 77 -1.98 -10.21 -1.43
CA MET A 77 -1.34 -8.92 -1.38
C MET A 77 -1.22 -8.37 -2.80
N THR A 78 -1.45 -7.07 -2.93
CA THR A 78 -1.24 -6.31 -4.16
C THR A 78 -0.70 -4.93 -3.81
N TYR A 79 -0.30 -4.17 -4.82
CA TYR A 79 0.19 -2.82 -4.61
C TYR A 79 -0.19 -1.90 -5.76
N THR A 80 -0.20 -0.59 -5.48
CA THR A 80 -0.25 0.46 -6.50
C THR A 80 0.85 1.47 -6.22
N THR A 81 1.71 1.72 -7.21
CA THR A 81 2.62 2.88 -7.17
C THR A 81 1.82 4.15 -7.42
N LYS A 82 1.70 5.02 -6.41
CA LYS A 82 0.91 6.26 -6.47
C LYS A 82 1.74 7.45 -6.97
N TYR A 83 3.03 7.47 -6.65
CA TYR A 83 3.94 8.54 -7.09
C TYR A 83 5.38 8.03 -7.16
N GLU A 84 6.15 8.51 -8.13
CA GLU A 84 7.57 8.23 -8.24
C GLU A 84 8.31 9.39 -8.94
N ASP A 85 9.45 9.80 -8.39
CA ASP A 85 10.41 10.69 -9.06
C ASP A 85 11.86 10.22 -8.85
N GLU A 86 12.87 11.08 -8.97
CA GLU A 86 14.26 10.65 -8.75
C GLU A 86 14.56 10.30 -7.27
N ASP A 87 13.85 10.93 -6.34
CA ASP A 87 14.19 10.93 -4.91
C ASP A 87 13.23 10.09 -4.08
N LEU A 88 11.98 9.95 -4.52
CA LEU A 88 10.91 9.33 -3.75
C LEU A 88 10.19 8.26 -4.58
N VAL A 89 9.70 7.25 -3.89
CA VAL A 89 8.69 6.32 -4.40
C VAL A 89 7.59 6.22 -3.35
N SER A 90 6.34 6.32 -3.80
CA SER A 90 5.16 6.17 -2.96
C SER A 90 4.26 5.05 -3.46
N ILE A 91 3.95 4.15 -2.55
CA ILE A 91 3.22 2.91 -2.78
C ILE A 91 2.05 2.86 -1.81
N VAL A 92 0.91 2.37 -2.29
CA VAL A 92 -0.14 1.82 -1.42
C VAL A 92 -0.06 0.31 -1.55
N LEU A 93 0.17 -0.37 -0.42
CA LEU A 93 0.22 -1.83 -0.33
C LEU A 93 -1.08 -2.31 0.29
N GLU A 94 -1.77 -3.24 -0.35
CA GLU A 94 -3.02 -3.81 0.15
C GLU A 94 -2.82 -5.27 0.47
N THR A 95 -3.25 -5.70 1.65
CA THR A 95 -3.24 -7.09 2.08
C THR A 95 -4.64 -7.53 2.44
N SER A 96 -4.97 -8.79 2.17
CA SER A 96 -6.18 -9.38 2.71
C SER A 96 -5.97 -10.85 3.08
N SER A 97 -6.75 -11.33 4.05
CA SER A 97 -6.72 -12.73 4.45
C SER A 97 -8.11 -13.26 4.74
N ILE A 98 -8.29 -14.57 4.58
CA ILE A 98 -9.52 -15.29 4.91
C ILE A 98 -9.18 -16.36 5.94
N ASN A 99 -9.96 -16.39 7.04
CA ASN A 99 -9.94 -17.50 7.98
C ASN A 99 -10.81 -18.64 7.41
N GLU A 100 -10.51 -19.87 7.78
CA GLU A 100 -11.31 -21.02 7.36
C GLU A 100 -12.81 -20.84 7.67
N GLY A 101 -13.65 -21.07 6.66
CA GLY A 101 -15.11 -20.98 6.78
C GLY A 101 -15.69 -19.56 6.87
N MET A 102 -14.87 -18.50 6.79
CA MET A 102 -15.34 -17.11 6.79
C MET A 102 -15.58 -16.60 5.36
N ALA A 103 -16.65 -15.81 5.19
CA ALA A 103 -16.98 -15.18 3.91
C ALA A 103 -16.28 -13.83 3.71
N ASP A 104 -15.99 -13.11 4.79
CA ASP A 104 -15.41 -11.78 4.74
C ASP A 104 -13.88 -11.81 4.82
N ARG A 105 -13.25 -11.01 3.96
CA ARG A 105 -11.80 -10.81 3.93
C ARG A 105 -11.42 -9.78 4.97
N ASN A 106 -10.40 -10.10 5.76
CA ASN A 106 -9.74 -9.12 6.62
C ASN A 106 -8.74 -8.33 5.79
N ALA A 107 -9.17 -7.18 5.26
CA ALA A 107 -8.35 -6.31 4.42
C ALA A 107 -7.65 -5.19 5.22
N GLN A 108 -6.41 -4.88 4.84
CA GLN A 108 -5.64 -3.75 5.35
C GLN A 108 -4.92 -3.06 4.18
N ALA A 109 -4.78 -1.74 4.28
CA ALA A 109 -3.99 -0.96 3.34
C ALA A 109 -2.89 -0.23 4.11
N TYR A 110 -1.72 -0.11 3.47
CA TYR A 110 -0.56 0.59 4.01
C TYR A 110 -0.11 1.70 3.07
N GLY A 111 0.13 2.89 3.62
CA GLY A 111 0.70 4.03 2.91
C GLY A 111 2.20 4.08 3.11
N LEU A 112 2.97 3.87 2.04
CA LEU A 112 4.41 3.75 2.10
C LEU A 112 5.06 4.83 1.23
N VAL A 113 5.93 5.66 1.80
CA VAL A 113 6.74 6.65 1.07
C VAL A 113 8.20 6.43 1.39
N TYR A 114 8.98 5.98 0.43
CA TYR A 114 10.41 5.72 0.63
C TYR A 114 11.28 6.79 -0.01
N ASN A 115 12.35 7.17 0.69
CA ASN A 115 13.44 7.93 0.13
C ASN A 115 14.41 7.02 -0.63
N LYS A 116 14.53 7.19 -1.96
CA LYS A 116 15.38 6.35 -2.82
C LYS A 116 16.88 6.63 -2.68
N LYS A 117 17.27 7.69 -1.98
CA LYS A 117 18.68 8.01 -1.67
C LYS A 117 19.14 7.36 -0.37
N THR A 118 18.27 7.30 0.65
CA THR A 118 18.63 6.80 1.99
C THR A 118 18.05 5.42 2.31
N GLY A 119 16.91 5.07 1.70
CA GLY A 119 16.15 3.86 1.99
C GLY A 119 15.11 4.02 3.10
N ASP A 120 14.98 5.22 3.67
CA ASP A 120 14.09 5.47 4.81
C ASP A 120 12.62 5.49 4.40
N LEU A 121 11.76 4.91 5.23
CA LEU A 121 10.32 5.12 5.20
C LEU A 121 9.99 6.47 5.85
N LEU A 122 9.26 7.32 5.14
CA LEU A 122 8.92 8.69 5.53
C LEU A 122 7.49 8.75 6.06
N ASP A 123 7.34 9.28 7.27
CA ASP A 123 6.03 9.61 7.85
C ASP A 123 5.53 11.00 7.39
N LYS A 124 4.27 11.29 7.70
CA LYS A 124 3.59 12.57 7.39
C LYS A 124 4.32 13.81 7.92
N SER A 125 5.06 13.70 9.03
CA SER A 125 5.78 14.82 9.63
C SER A 125 6.95 15.29 8.76
N LYS A 126 7.53 14.39 7.94
CA LYS A 126 8.57 14.74 6.95
C LYS A 126 8.05 15.67 5.86
N PHE A 127 6.73 15.72 5.65
CA PHE A 127 6.06 16.63 4.73
C PHE A 127 5.46 17.87 5.42
N GLY A 128 5.80 18.09 6.70
CA GLY A 128 5.28 19.21 7.48
C GLY A 128 3.82 19.06 7.91
N VAL A 129 3.24 17.86 7.79
CA VAL A 129 1.85 17.58 8.18
C VAL A 129 1.82 17.05 9.61
N LYS A 130 1.06 17.72 10.48
CA LYS A 130 0.88 17.38 11.91
C LYS A 130 -0.59 17.16 12.32
N VAL A 131 -1.47 17.05 11.34
CA VAL A 131 -2.91 16.94 11.54
C VAL A 131 -3.23 15.62 12.25
N ASP A 132 -4.07 15.69 13.30
CA ASP A 132 -4.62 14.52 13.96
C ASP A 132 -5.98 14.11 13.39
N SER A 133 -6.46 12.93 13.75
CA SER A 133 -7.72 12.39 13.24
C SER A 133 -8.95 13.22 13.61
N ALA A 134 -8.91 13.98 14.72
CA ALA A 134 -10.03 14.83 15.12
C ALA A 134 -10.10 16.10 14.25
N GLU A 135 -8.95 16.70 13.94
CA GLU A 135 -8.85 17.82 13.00
C GLU A 135 -9.30 17.40 11.59
N VAL A 136 -8.88 16.22 11.10
CA VAL A 136 -9.36 15.70 9.80
C VAL A 136 -10.88 15.59 9.76
N VAL A 137 -11.50 15.01 10.80
CA VAL A 137 -12.96 14.89 10.87
C VAL A 137 -13.64 16.25 10.85
N ASN A 138 -13.12 17.25 11.57
CA ASN A 138 -13.69 18.60 11.57
C ASN A 138 -13.60 19.25 10.18
N LEU A 139 -12.46 19.14 9.52
CA LEU A 139 -12.27 19.68 8.18
C LEU A 139 -13.14 18.98 7.11
N LEU A 140 -13.38 17.67 7.26
CA LEU A 140 -14.33 16.93 6.41
C LEU A 140 -15.77 17.42 6.59
N LYS A 141 -16.22 17.66 7.83
CA LYS A 141 -17.55 18.23 8.13
C LYS A 141 -17.73 19.61 7.52
N GLU A 142 -16.67 20.41 7.51
CA GLU A 142 -16.65 21.75 6.93
C GLU A 142 -16.53 21.73 5.40
N GLY A 143 -16.38 20.56 4.77
CA GLY A 143 -16.19 20.43 3.33
C GLY A 143 -14.84 21.00 2.83
N LYS A 144 -13.85 21.11 3.73
CA LYS A 144 -12.51 21.65 3.44
C LYS A 144 -11.51 20.59 3.01
N LEU A 145 -11.83 19.31 3.24
CA LEU A 145 -11.06 18.17 2.75
C LEU A 145 -11.92 17.31 1.85
N ASP A 146 -11.28 16.75 0.83
CA ASP A 146 -11.89 15.74 -0.02
C ASP A 146 -11.54 14.34 0.49
N LEU A 147 -12.56 13.47 0.57
CA LEU A 147 -12.46 12.07 0.96
C LEU A 147 -12.57 11.16 -0.25
N TYR A 148 -11.72 10.14 -0.31
CA TYR A 148 -11.69 9.15 -1.38
C TYR A 148 -11.52 7.75 -0.80
N ASN A 149 -11.97 6.72 -1.53
CA ASN A 149 -11.45 5.36 -1.31
C ASN A 149 -10.14 5.16 -2.09
N ILE A 150 -9.41 4.09 -1.79
CA ILE A 150 -8.10 3.76 -2.42
C ILE A 150 -8.12 3.64 -3.97
N ASN A 151 -9.30 3.39 -4.55
CA ASN A 151 -9.54 3.34 -6.00
C ASN A 151 -9.76 4.74 -6.62
N GLY A 152 -9.71 5.81 -5.82
CA GLY A 152 -9.89 7.20 -6.26
C GLY A 152 -11.34 7.63 -6.41
N LYS A 153 -12.32 6.84 -5.95
CA LYS A 153 -13.73 7.25 -5.93
C LYS A 153 -13.91 8.29 -4.83
N LYS A 154 -14.36 9.50 -5.20
CA LYS A 154 -14.73 10.56 -4.24
C LYS A 154 -15.96 10.14 -3.43
N LEU A 155 -15.91 10.36 -2.12
CA LEU A 155 -16.96 9.99 -1.17
C LEU A 155 -17.49 11.25 -0.46
N SER A 156 -18.77 11.21 -0.10
CA SER A 156 -19.34 12.18 0.84
C SER A 156 -19.07 11.71 2.25
N TYR A 157 -18.56 12.59 3.11
CA TYR A 157 -18.34 12.27 4.51
C TYR A 157 -19.65 12.23 5.29
N ASP A 158 -19.84 11.18 6.09
CA ASP A 158 -20.94 11.03 7.04
C ASP A 158 -20.38 11.01 8.47
N SER A 159 -20.94 11.87 9.33
CA SER A 159 -20.54 12.04 10.73
C SER A 159 -20.68 10.80 11.62
N PHE A 160 -21.40 9.77 11.15
CA PHE A 160 -21.44 8.46 11.79
C PHE A 160 -20.05 7.82 11.85
N PHE A 161 -19.22 8.03 10.82
CA PHE A 161 -17.87 7.48 10.74
C PHE A 161 -16.86 8.42 11.38
N LYS A 162 -16.10 7.89 12.32
CA LYS A 162 -15.02 8.61 13.00
C LYS A 162 -13.87 7.65 13.28
N PRO A 163 -12.61 8.03 13.00
CA PRO A 163 -11.46 7.20 13.31
C PRO A 163 -11.36 6.98 14.81
N THR A 164 -10.70 5.89 15.20
CA THR A 164 -10.36 5.72 16.62
C THR A 164 -9.23 6.70 16.99
N ALA A 165 -9.36 7.37 18.14
CA ALA A 165 -8.47 8.48 18.54
C ALA A 165 -6.98 8.11 18.74
N TYR A 166 -6.62 6.82 18.61
CA TYR A 166 -5.30 6.30 18.87
C TYR A 166 -4.53 5.87 17.60
N MET A 167 -5.17 5.88 16.43
CA MET A 167 -4.49 5.50 15.20
C MET A 167 -3.92 6.74 14.51
N GLU A 168 -2.60 6.80 14.44
CA GLU A 168 -1.93 7.73 13.55
C GLU A 168 -2.14 7.29 12.11
N ALA A 169 -2.69 8.18 11.29
CA ALA A 169 -2.83 7.92 9.87
C ALA A 169 -1.44 7.74 9.22
N GLU A 170 -1.28 6.64 8.49
CA GLU A 170 -0.21 6.47 7.52
C GLU A 170 -0.40 7.44 6.35
N CYS A 171 0.62 7.63 5.53
CA CYS A 171 0.53 8.56 4.40
C CYS A 171 1.17 8.02 3.13
N PHE A 172 0.69 8.51 1.99
CA PHE A 172 1.28 8.27 0.69
C PHE A 172 1.21 9.54 -0.15
N LEU A 173 2.08 9.69 -1.14
CA LEU A 173 2.06 10.81 -2.08
C LEU A 173 1.21 10.47 -3.30
N LEU A 174 0.33 11.40 -3.67
CA LEU A 174 -0.40 11.40 -4.93
C LEU A 174 0.34 12.20 -6.01
N GLY A 175 1.25 13.07 -5.57
CA GLY A 175 2.06 13.95 -6.40
C GLY A 175 3.01 14.78 -5.54
N LYS A 176 3.80 15.67 -6.17
CA LYS A 176 4.77 16.54 -5.46
C LYS A 176 4.16 17.44 -4.38
N LYS A 177 2.86 17.71 -4.46
CA LYS A 177 2.16 18.67 -3.59
C LYS A 177 0.92 18.07 -2.93
N GLU A 178 0.73 16.76 -3.01
CA GLU A 178 -0.49 16.10 -2.55
C GLU A 178 -0.14 14.87 -1.73
N LEU A 179 -0.55 14.89 -0.47
CA LEU A 179 -0.38 13.81 0.48
C LEU A 179 -1.74 13.21 0.80
N GLY A 180 -1.90 11.91 0.57
CA GLY A 180 -3.02 11.13 1.07
C GLY A 180 -2.75 10.70 2.51
N LEU A 181 -3.64 11.05 3.44
CA LEU A 181 -3.65 10.46 4.79
C LEU A 181 -4.59 9.26 4.79
N LEU A 182 -4.07 8.07 5.05
CA LEU A 182 -4.76 6.80 4.91
C LEU A 182 -5.45 6.39 6.21
N TYR A 183 -6.68 5.91 6.08
CA TYR A 183 -7.56 5.45 7.17
C TYR A 183 -8.09 4.06 6.85
N ALA A 184 -8.23 3.24 7.88
CA ALA A 184 -8.68 1.87 7.74
C ALA A 184 -10.17 1.79 7.32
N ALA A 185 -10.57 0.64 6.79
CA ALA A 185 -11.96 0.39 6.43
C ALA A 185 -12.87 0.53 7.66
N GLY A 186 -13.96 1.28 7.52
CA GLY A 186 -14.88 1.56 8.62
C GLY A 186 -14.57 2.82 9.44
N GLU A 187 -13.42 3.47 9.24
CA GLU A 187 -13.06 4.66 10.04
C GLU A 187 -13.70 5.95 9.54
N LEU A 188 -13.63 6.23 8.23
CA LEU A 188 -14.19 7.45 7.62
C LEU A 188 -15.34 7.18 6.64
N ALA A 189 -15.60 5.92 6.32
CA ALA A 189 -16.66 5.48 5.42
C ALA A 189 -17.09 4.03 5.77
N PRO A 190 -18.22 3.52 5.24
CA PRO A 190 -18.62 2.14 5.43
C PRO A 190 -17.52 1.15 5.03
N TYR A 191 -17.45 -0.01 5.70
CA TYR A 191 -16.45 -1.04 5.44
C TYR A 191 -16.40 -1.48 3.96
N SER A 192 -17.55 -1.44 3.26
CA SER A 192 -17.67 -1.75 1.83
C SER A 192 -16.89 -0.83 0.89
N GLU A 193 -16.52 0.38 1.34
CA GLU A 193 -15.65 1.29 0.58
C GLU A 193 -14.16 0.94 0.75
N GLY A 194 -13.83 0.00 1.62
CA GLY A 194 -12.46 -0.37 1.95
C GLY A 194 -11.72 0.75 2.69
N ALA A 195 -10.39 0.75 2.61
CA ALA A 195 -9.58 1.83 3.14
C ALA A 195 -9.86 3.15 2.39
N THR A 196 -9.75 4.26 3.12
CA THR A 196 -10.04 5.60 2.61
C THR A 196 -8.89 6.54 2.86
N TYR A 197 -8.84 7.65 2.13
CA TYR A 197 -7.86 8.69 2.38
C TYR A 197 -8.44 10.08 2.18
N VAL A 198 -7.87 11.04 2.91
CA VAL A 198 -8.08 12.47 2.67
C VAL A 198 -6.88 13.08 1.99
N VAL A 199 -7.10 14.07 1.13
CA VAL A 199 -6.02 14.75 0.40
C VAL A 199 -5.61 16.02 1.14
N ILE A 200 -4.33 16.11 1.51
CA ILE A 200 -3.71 17.31 2.06
C ILE A 200 -2.82 17.94 0.99
N HIS A 201 -3.07 19.21 0.67
CA HIS A 201 -2.22 19.99 -0.21
C HIS A 201 -1.01 20.53 0.56
N LEU A 202 0.19 20.16 0.12
CA LEU A 202 1.44 20.62 0.68
C LEU A 202 1.74 22.07 0.21
N LYS A 203 2.33 22.87 1.10
CA LYS A 203 2.68 24.27 0.82
C LYS A 203 3.86 24.39 -0.15
#